data_AF-A0ABD5MAP1-F1
#
_entry.id   AF-A0ABD5MAP1-F1
#
_cell.length_a   1.000
_cell.length_b   1.000
_cell.length_c   1.000
_cell.angle_alpha   90.00
_cell.angle_beta   90.00
_cell.angle_gamma   90.00
#
_symmetry.space_group_name_H-M   'P 1'
#
loop_
_entity.id
_entity.type
_entity.pdbx_description
1 polymer ?
#
loop_
_entity_poly.entity_id
_entity_poly.type
_entity_poly.pdbx_seq_one_letter_code
_entity_poly.pdbx_strand_id
1 'polypeptide(L)'
;MSESGEPAPIASARADGRTTLTEAEGKELLASAGIDTPEFAVCADADAAVDAAGDIGYPVVVKVASPAVTHKSDWADGVGVAVGLDSGDAVREAATRIFEAADERGIETDVLVEAALDTDRGTEVIVGGLRDPSFGPVVLTGLGGVFTEVFEDTSHRIAPIDRAEARSAIEELRAVELLRGYRGSEPADVDALAEAVAAVGDLVTDHPIAELDVNPVLAGTDGVMALDALVVLEDQ
;
A
#
# COMPACT_ATOMS: atom_id res chain seq x y z
N MET A 1 0.32 21.68 -17.31
CA MET A 1 -1.13 21.54 -17.14
C MET A 1 -1.61 20.44 -18.08
N SER A 2 -1.34 19.20 -17.69
CA SER A 2 -1.97 18.04 -18.32
C SER A 2 -3.41 18.01 -17.82
N GLU A 3 -4.38 17.95 -18.72
CA GLU A 3 -5.76 17.61 -18.36
C GLU A 3 -5.81 16.11 -18.03
N SER A 4 -5.21 15.69 -16.92
CA SER A 4 -5.51 14.39 -16.33
C SER A 4 -6.86 14.53 -15.64
N GLY A 5 -7.88 13.88 -16.20
CA GLY A 5 -9.15 13.73 -15.50
C GLY A 5 -8.95 13.05 -14.14
N GLU A 6 -9.96 13.13 -13.27
CA GLU A 6 -9.94 12.45 -12.00
C GLU A 6 -9.68 10.93 -12.20
N PRO A 7 -8.71 10.33 -11.49
CA PRO A 7 -8.44 8.91 -11.58
C PRO A 7 -9.69 8.08 -11.30
N ALA A 8 -9.88 7.00 -12.06
CA ALA A 8 -11.06 6.14 -11.94
C ALA A 8 -11.34 5.65 -10.49
N PRO A 9 -10.32 5.26 -9.68
CA PRO A 9 -10.56 4.87 -8.29
C PRO A 9 -11.13 6.00 -7.42
N ILE A 10 -10.67 7.24 -7.61
CA ILE A 10 -11.17 8.41 -6.86
C ILE A 10 -12.61 8.74 -7.28
N ALA A 11 -12.87 8.74 -8.58
CA ALA A 11 -14.20 9.00 -9.12
C ALA A 11 -15.22 7.94 -8.66
N SER A 12 -14.81 6.66 -8.63
CA SER A 12 -15.60 5.53 -8.09
C SER A 12 -15.98 5.75 -6.63
N ALA A 13 -14.99 5.99 -5.76
CA ALA A 13 -15.23 6.22 -4.34
C ALA A 13 -16.17 7.40 -4.08
N ARG A 14 -15.97 8.52 -4.79
CA ARG A 14 -16.85 9.70 -4.66
C ARG A 14 -18.27 9.43 -5.15
N ALA A 15 -18.45 8.66 -6.23
CA ALA A 15 -19.78 8.30 -6.74
C ALA A 15 -20.59 7.47 -5.73
N ASP A 16 -19.90 6.63 -4.94
CA ASP A 16 -20.50 5.85 -3.85
C ASP A 16 -20.68 6.66 -2.55
N GLY A 17 -20.30 7.96 -2.54
CA GLY A 17 -20.34 8.81 -1.35
C GLY A 17 -19.30 8.43 -0.28
N ARG A 18 -18.24 7.71 -0.67
CA ARG A 18 -17.13 7.32 0.20
C ARG A 18 -16.01 8.37 0.15
N THR A 19 -15.35 8.57 1.28
CA THR A 19 -14.10 9.36 1.38
C THR A 19 -12.88 8.46 1.53
N THR A 20 -13.05 7.14 1.62
CA THR A 20 -11.94 6.18 1.72
C THR A 20 -12.02 5.20 0.57
N LEU A 21 -10.90 5.00 -0.12
CA LEU A 21 -10.76 3.96 -1.14
C LEU A 21 -10.58 2.59 -0.47
N THR A 22 -11.01 1.54 -1.14
CA THR A 22 -10.57 0.18 -0.81
C THR A 22 -9.08 0.00 -1.10
N GLU A 23 -8.45 -1.03 -0.53
CA GLU A 23 -7.03 -1.34 -0.85
C GLU A 23 -6.83 -1.61 -2.34
N ALA A 24 -7.80 -2.29 -3.00
CA ALA A 24 -7.78 -2.52 -4.44
C ALA A 24 -7.79 -1.21 -5.24
N GLU A 25 -8.72 -0.29 -4.92
CA GLU A 25 -8.78 1.03 -5.52
C GLU A 25 -7.50 1.85 -5.26
N GLY A 26 -6.93 1.73 -4.06
CA GLY A 26 -5.64 2.34 -3.70
C GLY A 26 -4.48 1.80 -4.54
N LYS A 27 -4.40 0.48 -4.73
CA LYS A 27 -3.39 -0.18 -5.57
C LYS A 27 -3.55 0.19 -7.04
N GLU A 28 -4.77 0.26 -7.56
CA GLU A 28 -5.04 0.75 -8.91
C GLU A 28 -4.62 2.20 -9.10
N LEU A 29 -4.83 3.06 -8.09
CA LEU A 29 -4.37 4.45 -8.11
C LEU A 29 -2.84 4.52 -8.17
N LEU A 30 -2.14 3.77 -7.30
CA LEU A 30 -0.68 3.70 -7.29
C LEU A 30 -0.11 3.16 -8.63
N ALA A 31 -0.70 2.10 -9.17
CA ALA A 31 -0.32 1.55 -10.46
C ALA A 31 -0.52 2.57 -11.61
N SER A 32 -1.59 3.38 -11.55
CA SER A 32 -1.81 4.46 -12.52
C SER A 32 -0.75 5.57 -12.46
N ALA A 33 -0.07 5.71 -11.31
CA ALA A 33 1.05 6.62 -11.10
C ALA A 33 2.42 5.97 -11.36
N GLY A 34 2.46 4.73 -11.84
CA GLY A 34 3.69 4.00 -12.15
C GLY A 34 4.37 3.33 -10.95
N ILE A 35 3.64 3.13 -9.85
CA ILE A 35 4.11 2.39 -8.68
C ILE A 35 3.56 0.96 -8.74
N ASP A 36 4.44 -0.02 -8.89
CA ASP A 36 4.05 -1.42 -9.03
C ASP A 36 3.38 -1.95 -7.74
N THR A 37 2.41 -2.84 -7.92
CA THR A 37 1.69 -3.54 -6.84
C THR A 37 1.66 -5.04 -7.16
N PRO A 38 1.53 -5.93 -6.15
CA PRO A 38 1.39 -7.35 -6.39
C PRO A 38 0.18 -7.64 -7.30
N GLU A 39 0.24 -8.70 -8.10
CA GLU A 39 -0.95 -9.18 -8.80
C GLU A 39 -2.03 -9.56 -7.78
N PHE A 40 -3.25 -9.06 -7.95
CA PHE A 40 -4.33 -9.27 -7.01
C PHE A 40 -5.70 -9.44 -7.68
N ALA A 41 -6.66 -9.99 -6.93
CA ALA A 41 -8.06 -10.09 -7.30
C ALA A 41 -8.96 -9.86 -6.08
N VAL A 42 -10.10 -9.18 -6.28
CA VAL A 42 -11.14 -9.00 -5.26
C VAL A 42 -12.21 -10.07 -5.43
N CYS A 43 -12.54 -10.78 -4.35
CA CYS A 43 -13.37 -11.97 -4.36
C CYS A 43 -14.52 -11.82 -3.35
N ALA A 44 -15.76 -12.04 -3.83
CA ALA A 44 -16.97 -11.89 -3.03
C ALA A 44 -17.31 -13.12 -2.16
N ASP A 45 -16.59 -14.23 -2.34
CA ASP A 45 -16.74 -15.45 -1.55
C ASP A 45 -15.45 -16.27 -1.53
N ALA A 46 -15.44 -17.30 -0.66
CA ALA A 46 -14.27 -18.15 -0.44
C ALA A 46 -13.92 -19.05 -1.64
N ASP A 47 -14.90 -19.42 -2.48
CA ASP A 47 -14.61 -20.25 -3.65
C ASP A 47 -13.96 -19.40 -4.76
N ALA A 48 -14.44 -18.19 -4.98
CA ALA A 48 -13.80 -17.20 -5.85
C ALA A 48 -12.37 -16.87 -5.39
N ALA A 49 -12.13 -16.78 -4.07
CA ALA A 49 -10.79 -16.56 -3.51
C ALA A 49 -9.83 -17.73 -3.82
N VAL A 50 -10.32 -18.97 -3.77
CA VAL A 50 -9.52 -20.16 -4.11
C VAL A 50 -9.19 -20.19 -5.60
N ASP A 51 -10.16 -19.89 -6.47
CA ASP A 51 -9.95 -19.84 -7.91
C ASP A 51 -8.92 -18.76 -8.27
N ALA A 52 -9.05 -17.55 -7.71
CA ALA A 52 -8.10 -16.46 -7.90
C ALA A 52 -6.68 -16.82 -7.43
N ALA A 53 -6.55 -17.49 -6.29
CA ALA A 53 -5.25 -17.96 -5.80
C ALA A 53 -4.61 -19.00 -6.74
N GLY A 54 -5.44 -19.83 -7.39
CA GLY A 54 -4.98 -20.80 -8.39
C GLY A 54 -4.45 -20.13 -9.66
N ASP A 55 -5.06 -19.02 -10.07
CA ASP A 55 -4.65 -18.24 -11.24
C ASP A 55 -3.39 -17.39 -10.97
N ILE A 56 -3.32 -16.72 -9.82
CA ILE A 56 -2.16 -15.91 -9.39
C ILE A 56 -0.95 -16.81 -9.11
N GLY A 57 -1.17 -17.96 -8.46
CA GLY A 57 -0.14 -18.89 -8.04
C GLY A 57 0.30 -18.69 -6.58
N TYR A 58 0.60 -19.82 -5.94
CA TYR A 58 0.99 -19.86 -4.52
C TYR A 58 2.48 -19.56 -4.29
N PRO A 59 2.87 -19.05 -3.11
CA PRO A 59 1.99 -18.65 -2.00
C PRO A 59 1.27 -17.32 -2.26
N VAL A 60 0.10 -17.17 -1.63
CA VAL A 60 -0.73 -15.94 -1.70
C VAL A 60 -0.96 -15.33 -0.31
N VAL A 61 -1.40 -14.08 -0.31
CA VAL A 61 -1.94 -13.37 0.85
C VAL A 61 -3.43 -13.15 0.64
N VAL A 62 -4.23 -13.30 1.70
CA VAL A 62 -5.65 -12.96 1.72
C VAL A 62 -5.88 -11.85 2.73
N LYS A 63 -6.55 -10.77 2.32
CA LYS A 63 -6.83 -9.59 3.14
C LYS A 63 -8.32 -9.27 3.13
N VAL A 64 -8.83 -8.72 4.22
CA VAL A 64 -10.16 -8.11 4.25
C VAL A 64 -10.20 -6.91 3.31
N ALA A 65 -11.21 -6.84 2.43
CA ALA A 65 -11.40 -5.76 1.47
C ALA A 65 -12.70 -5.02 1.78
N SER A 66 -12.65 -4.07 2.71
CA SER A 66 -13.77 -3.20 3.06
C SER A 66 -13.31 -1.79 3.38
N PRO A 67 -13.97 -0.73 2.88
CA PRO A 67 -13.67 0.65 3.26
C PRO A 67 -13.83 0.92 4.77
N ALA A 68 -14.59 0.07 5.48
CA ALA A 68 -14.79 0.17 6.92
C ALA A 68 -13.61 -0.38 7.74
N VAL A 69 -12.63 -1.02 7.10
CA VAL A 69 -11.48 -1.64 7.77
C VAL A 69 -10.18 -1.05 7.26
N THR A 70 -9.64 -0.07 7.98
CA THR A 70 -8.37 0.60 7.64
C THR A 70 -7.15 -0.15 8.19
N HIS A 71 -7.20 -0.64 9.44
CA HIS A 71 -6.11 -1.39 10.08
C HIS A 71 -6.37 -2.90 10.05
N LYS A 72 -6.11 -3.52 8.90
CA LYS A 72 -6.43 -4.93 8.63
C LYS A 72 -5.69 -5.92 9.54
N SER A 73 -4.42 -5.68 9.81
CA SER A 73 -3.58 -6.59 10.61
C SER A 73 -4.00 -6.70 12.07
N ASP A 74 -4.66 -5.68 12.63
CA ASP A 74 -5.20 -5.70 13.99
C ASP A 74 -6.71 -5.98 14.01
N TRP A 75 -7.35 -6.03 12.84
CA TRP A 75 -8.77 -6.21 12.72
C TRP A 75 -9.18 -7.62 13.12
N ALA A 76 -10.22 -7.69 13.96
CA ALA A 76 -10.80 -8.93 14.47
C ALA A 76 -9.74 -9.90 15.05
N ASP A 77 -8.87 -9.38 15.94
CA ASP A 77 -7.82 -10.16 16.60
C ASP A 77 -6.80 -10.77 15.61
N GLY A 78 -6.51 -10.05 14.52
CA GLY A 78 -5.52 -10.42 13.51
C GLY A 78 -6.07 -11.27 12.36
N VAL A 79 -7.39 -11.39 12.23
CA VAL A 79 -8.03 -12.16 11.16
C VAL A 79 -8.00 -11.43 9.82
N GLY A 80 -7.86 -10.09 9.81
CA GLY A 80 -7.98 -9.29 8.60
C GLY A 80 -6.86 -9.46 7.57
N VAL A 81 -5.76 -10.15 7.91
CA VAL A 81 -4.66 -10.47 6.98
C VAL A 81 -4.14 -11.87 7.27
N ALA A 82 -4.09 -12.72 6.24
CA ALA A 82 -3.52 -14.06 6.28
C ALA A 82 -2.43 -14.19 5.21
N VAL A 83 -1.19 -14.39 5.64
CA VAL A 83 0.00 -14.44 4.75
C VAL A 83 0.51 -15.87 4.56
N GLY A 84 1.25 -16.10 3.48
CA GLY A 84 1.98 -17.36 3.27
C GLY A 84 1.08 -18.56 3.01
N LEU A 85 -0.09 -18.35 2.41
CA LEU A 85 -1.06 -19.41 2.12
C LEU A 85 -0.60 -20.19 0.88
N ASP A 86 -0.31 -21.47 1.06
CA ASP A 86 0.36 -22.31 0.05
C ASP A 86 -0.59 -23.32 -0.65
N SER A 87 -1.88 -23.25 -0.35
CA SER A 87 -2.90 -24.17 -0.88
C SER A 87 -4.29 -23.56 -0.88
N GLY A 88 -5.17 -24.09 -1.74
CA GLY A 88 -6.57 -23.67 -1.81
C GLY A 88 -7.35 -23.92 -0.52
N ASP A 89 -7.01 -24.96 0.24
CA ASP A 89 -7.64 -25.22 1.54
C ASP A 89 -7.26 -24.13 2.56
N ALA A 90 -5.99 -23.71 2.59
CA ALA A 90 -5.53 -22.61 3.45
C ALA A 90 -6.19 -21.27 3.07
N VAL A 91 -6.35 -21.00 1.77
CA VAL A 91 -7.06 -19.81 1.27
C VAL A 91 -8.52 -19.83 1.66
N ARG A 92 -9.22 -20.95 1.48
CA ARG A 92 -10.62 -21.10 1.87
C ARG A 92 -10.80 -20.85 3.37
N GLU A 93 -9.96 -21.46 4.21
CA GLU A 93 -10.00 -21.28 5.66
C GLU A 93 -9.81 -19.81 6.06
N ALA A 94 -8.83 -19.12 5.47
CA ALA A 94 -8.56 -17.72 5.73
C ALA A 94 -9.73 -16.81 5.30
N ALA A 95 -10.22 -16.98 4.06
CA ALA A 95 -11.33 -16.20 3.52
C ALA A 95 -12.61 -16.40 4.34
N THR A 96 -12.96 -17.65 4.69
CA THR A 96 -14.13 -17.94 5.54
C THR A 96 -14.04 -17.23 6.88
N ARG A 97 -12.88 -17.24 7.56
CA ARG A 97 -12.71 -16.52 8.83
C ARG A 97 -12.94 -15.02 8.69
N ILE A 98 -12.46 -14.41 7.60
CA ILE A 98 -12.66 -12.98 7.35
C ILE A 98 -14.15 -12.67 7.17
N PHE A 99 -14.86 -13.45 6.34
CA PHE A 99 -16.29 -13.28 6.13
C PHE A 99 -17.10 -13.48 7.41
N GLU A 100 -16.79 -14.51 8.20
CA GLU A 100 -17.44 -14.75 9.51
C GLU A 100 -17.20 -13.58 10.47
N ALA A 101 -15.95 -13.10 10.59
CA ALA A 101 -15.62 -11.97 11.46
C ALA A 101 -16.31 -10.67 11.03
N ALA A 102 -16.53 -10.47 9.72
CA ALA A 102 -17.24 -9.32 9.17
C ALA A 102 -18.74 -9.41 9.45
N ASP A 103 -19.36 -10.59 9.25
CA ASP A 103 -20.79 -10.82 9.57
C ASP A 103 -21.10 -10.59 11.05
N GLU A 104 -20.25 -11.10 11.95
CA GLU A 104 -20.36 -10.86 13.40
C GLU A 104 -20.35 -9.36 13.77
N ARG A 105 -19.70 -8.53 12.94
CA ARG A 105 -19.56 -7.09 13.13
C ARG A 105 -20.56 -6.29 12.29
N GLY A 106 -21.39 -6.94 11.47
CA GLY A 106 -22.32 -6.29 10.56
C GLY A 106 -21.62 -5.47 9.47
N ILE A 107 -20.44 -5.89 9.03
CA ILE A 107 -19.63 -5.24 8.00
C ILE A 107 -19.82 -6.02 6.69
N GLU A 108 -20.27 -5.34 5.64
CA GLU A 108 -20.17 -5.88 4.27
C GLU A 108 -18.71 -5.79 3.80
N THR A 109 -18.18 -6.90 3.30
CA THR A 109 -16.79 -7.00 2.85
C THR A 109 -16.65 -8.02 1.73
N ASP A 110 -15.64 -7.81 0.91
CA ASP A 110 -15.03 -8.82 0.06
C ASP A 110 -13.69 -9.26 0.69
N VAL A 111 -12.94 -10.12 0.00
CA VAL A 111 -11.53 -10.38 0.29
C VAL A 111 -10.65 -10.04 -0.92
N LEU A 112 -9.46 -9.50 -0.65
CA LEU A 112 -8.41 -9.31 -1.65
C LEU A 112 -7.43 -10.48 -1.56
N VAL A 113 -7.22 -11.17 -2.68
CA VAL A 113 -6.23 -12.24 -2.82
C VAL A 113 -5.09 -11.71 -3.67
N GLU A 114 -3.84 -11.84 -3.22
CA GLU A 114 -2.68 -11.34 -3.96
C GLU A 114 -1.46 -12.25 -3.85
N ALA A 115 -0.53 -12.09 -4.79
CA ALA A 115 0.75 -12.79 -4.76
C ALA A 115 1.54 -12.44 -3.49
N ALA A 116 2.00 -13.46 -2.75
CA ALA A 116 2.90 -13.22 -1.62
C ALA A 116 4.31 -12.92 -2.12
N LEU A 117 4.91 -11.86 -1.60
CA LEU A 117 6.29 -11.52 -1.87
C LEU A 117 7.20 -11.95 -0.72
N ASP A 118 8.42 -12.30 -1.08
CA ASP A 118 9.50 -12.53 -0.11
C ASP A 118 10.08 -11.18 0.33
N THR A 119 9.59 -10.67 1.46
CA THR A 119 10.01 -9.37 2.02
C THR A 119 11.45 -9.37 2.52
N ASP A 120 12.06 -10.54 2.74
CA ASP A 120 13.49 -10.66 3.09
C ASP A 120 14.42 -10.25 1.91
N ARG A 121 13.87 -10.14 0.68
CA ARG A 121 14.61 -9.74 -0.53
C ARG A 121 14.56 -8.24 -0.79
N GLY A 122 14.00 -7.45 0.12
CA GLY A 122 13.95 -6.00 0.02
C GLY A 122 14.04 -5.32 1.37
N THR A 123 14.06 -4.00 1.34
CA THR A 123 13.92 -3.17 2.53
C THR A 123 12.52 -2.57 2.53
N GLU A 124 11.77 -2.75 3.61
CA GLU A 124 10.48 -2.08 3.77
C GLU A 124 10.70 -0.58 4.00
N VAL A 125 9.94 0.24 3.29
CA VAL A 125 9.94 1.70 3.32
C VAL A 125 8.49 2.15 3.45
N ILE A 126 8.26 3.22 4.18
CA ILE A 126 6.98 3.90 4.26
C ILE A 126 7.06 5.12 3.35
N VAL A 127 6.09 5.26 2.47
CA VAL A 127 5.92 6.46 1.64
C VAL A 127 4.52 6.99 1.89
N GLY A 128 4.44 8.17 2.49
CA GLY A 128 3.19 8.82 2.84
C GLY A 128 3.02 10.14 2.09
N GLY A 129 1.78 10.55 1.88
CA GLY A 129 1.39 11.86 1.42
C GLY A 129 0.24 12.36 2.28
N LEU A 130 0.30 13.61 2.73
CA LEU A 130 -0.77 14.23 3.51
C LEU A 130 -1.00 15.67 3.07
N ARG A 131 -2.23 16.16 3.23
CA ARG A 131 -2.51 17.59 3.04
C ARG A 131 -2.53 18.30 4.39
N ASP A 132 -1.39 18.89 4.74
CA ASP A 132 -1.23 19.65 5.97
C ASP A 132 -1.99 21.00 5.90
N PRO A 133 -2.70 21.42 6.96
CA PRO A 133 -3.46 22.68 6.96
C PRO A 133 -2.60 23.95 6.82
N SER A 134 -1.31 23.89 7.17
CA SER A 134 -0.39 25.03 7.14
C SER A 134 0.49 25.01 5.88
N PHE A 135 0.91 23.83 5.45
CA PHE A 135 1.90 23.65 4.38
C PHE A 135 1.31 23.14 3.06
N GLY A 136 0.06 22.69 3.05
CA GLY A 136 -0.54 22.03 1.90
C GLY A 136 -0.01 20.59 1.74
N PRO A 137 0.11 20.08 0.51
CA PRO A 137 0.61 18.72 0.26
C PRO A 137 2.03 18.52 0.81
N VAL A 138 2.24 17.45 1.57
CA VAL A 138 3.53 17.05 2.15
C VAL A 138 3.73 15.57 1.90
N VAL A 139 4.93 15.20 1.46
CA VAL A 139 5.37 13.80 1.33
C VAL A 139 6.24 13.44 2.53
N LEU A 140 5.99 12.24 3.06
CA LEU A 140 6.77 11.57 4.09
C LEU A 140 7.48 10.39 3.46
N THR A 141 8.73 10.17 3.83
CA THR A 141 9.45 8.93 3.55
C THR A 141 10.15 8.46 4.81
N GLY A 142 10.05 7.17 5.13
CA GLY A 142 10.73 6.57 6.28
C GLY A 142 11.06 5.12 6.04
N LEU A 143 11.98 4.55 6.80
CA LEU A 143 12.22 3.10 6.74
C LEU A 143 11.15 2.38 7.53
N GLY A 144 10.55 1.33 6.95
CA GLY A 144 9.46 0.51 7.52
C GLY A 144 9.91 -0.48 8.60
N GLY A 145 8.94 -1.22 9.14
CA GLY A 145 9.13 -2.22 10.18
C GLY A 145 9.46 -1.64 11.57
N VAL A 146 10.02 -2.47 12.45
CA VAL A 146 10.34 -2.11 13.85
C VAL A 146 11.18 -0.83 13.97
N PHE A 147 11.95 -0.48 12.93
CA PHE A 147 12.78 0.71 12.93
C PHE A 147 11.98 2.01 12.85
N THR A 148 10.83 2.06 12.15
CA THR A 148 9.97 3.26 12.17
C THR A 148 9.37 3.48 13.56
N GLU A 149 8.80 2.41 14.14
CA GLU A 149 8.08 2.47 15.41
C GLU A 149 8.97 2.87 16.58
N VAL A 150 10.25 2.50 16.53
CA VAL A 150 11.20 2.74 17.63
C VAL A 150 12.04 4.01 17.42
N PHE A 151 12.38 4.37 16.18
CA PHE A 151 13.36 5.44 15.91
C PHE A 151 12.80 6.67 15.21
N GLU A 152 11.54 6.65 14.78
CA GLU A 152 10.87 7.75 14.04
C GLU A 152 11.73 8.24 12.86
N ASP A 153 12.40 7.30 12.17
CA ASP A 153 13.37 7.62 11.11
C ASP A 153 12.65 8.01 9.81
N THR A 154 12.32 9.29 9.72
CA THR A 154 11.50 9.87 8.65
C THR A 154 12.11 11.16 8.12
N SER A 155 11.84 11.44 6.84
CA SER A 155 12.10 12.71 6.17
C SER A 155 10.81 13.24 5.56
N HIS A 156 10.70 14.57 5.45
CA HIS A 156 9.51 15.25 4.95
C HIS A 156 9.87 16.28 3.89
N ARG A 157 8.99 16.46 2.91
CA ARG A 157 9.09 17.49 1.87
C ARG A 157 7.72 18.08 1.57
N ILE A 158 7.66 19.38 1.29
CA ILE A 158 6.44 20.00 0.75
C ILE A 158 6.34 19.61 -0.73
N ALA A 159 5.21 19.06 -1.13
CA ALA A 159 4.97 18.58 -2.50
C ALA A 159 4.43 19.70 -3.41
N PRO A 160 4.59 19.60 -4.74
CA PRO A 160 5.23 18.47 -5.46
C PRO A 160 6.76 18.51 -5.32
N ILE A 161 7.41 17.36 -5.47
CA ILE A 161 8.87 17.22 -5.44
C ILE A 161 9.36 16.47 -6.66
N ASP A 162 10.55 16.83 -7.15
CA ASP A 162 11.18 16.06 -8.21
C ASP A 162 11.95 14.82 -7.68
N ARG A 163 12.38 13.95 -8.59
CA ARG A 163 13.16 12.75 -8.26
C ARG A 163 14.44 13.07 -7.47
N ALA A 164 15.08 14.22 -7.70
CA ALA A 164 16.31 14.58 -7.01
C ALA A 164 16.04 15.00 -5.56
N GLU A 165 14.95 15.73 -5.32
CA GLU A 165 14.47 16.07 -3.98
C GLU A 165 14.01 14.83 -3.20
N ALA A 166 13.30 13.91 -3.86
CA ALA A 166 12.90 12.63 -3.29
C ALA A 166 14.11 11.77 -2.91
N ARG A 167 15.10 11.65 -3.80
CA ARG A 167 16.36 10.95 -3.53
C ARG A 167 17.12 11.55 -2.34
N SER A 168 17.17 12.88 -2.25
CA SER A 168 17.75 13.59 -1.12
C SER A 168 17.01 13.27 0.19
N ALA A 169 15.67 13.22 0.18
CA ALA A 169 14.88 12.85 1.35
C ALA A 169 15.17 11.42 1.84
N ILE A 170 15.33 10.47 0.92
CA ILE A 170 15.72 9.08 1.23
C ILE A 170 17.15 9.03 1.80
N GLU A 171 18.08 9.80 1.23
CA GLU A 171 19.48 9.85 1.69
C GLU A 171 19.67 10.48 3.08
N GLU A 172 18.68 11.24 3.56
CA GLU A 172 18.66 11.83 4.91
C GLU A 172 18.23 10.86 6.01
N LEU A 173 17.66 9.70 5.66
CA LEU A 173 17.24 8.69 6.63
C LEU A 173 18.45 8.17 7.41
N ARG A 174 18.32 8.09 8.74
CA ARG A 174 19.41 7.68 9.64
C ARG A 174 19.89 6.27 9.34
N ALA A 175 18.98 5.38 8.96
CA ALA A 175 19.27 3.99 8.62
C ALA A 175 19.28 3.75 7.09
N VAL A 176 19.53 4.77 6.26
CA VAL A 176 19.64 4.63 4.79
C VAL A 176 20.62 3.53 4.34
N GLU A 177 21.62 3.20 5.15
CA GLU A 177 22.54 2.09 4.88
C GLU A 177 21.84 0.73 4.70
N LEU A 178 20.62 0.55 5.23
CA LEU A 178 19.81 -0.65 4.97
C LEU A 178 19.43 -0.77 3.48
N LEU A 179 19.10 0.36 2.83
CA LEU A 179 18.83 0.42 1.39
C LEU A 179 20.08 0.21 0.54
N ARG A 180 21.27 0.39 1.10
CA ARG A 180 22.56 0.20 0.40
C ARG A 180 23.10 -1.23 0.50
N GLY A 181 22.36 -2.13 1.15
CA GLY A 181 22.75 -3.49 1.44
C GLY A 181 23.33 -3.64 2.85
N TYR A 182 22.77 -4.58 3.63
CA TYR A 182 23.16 -4.85 5.01
C TYR A 182 23.33 -6.36 5.22
N ARG A 183 24.42 -6.77 5.87
CA ARG A 183 24.76 -8.20 6.15
C ARG A 183 24.74 -9.11 4.91
N GLY A 184 25.10 -8.58 3.75
CA GLY A 184 25.17 -9.35 2.51
C GLY A 184 23.89 -9.36 1.68
N SER A 185 22.87 -8.59 2.08
CA SER A 185 21.76 -8.27 1.17
C SER A 185 22.25 -7.38 0.03
N GLU A 186 21.58 -7.51 -1.11
CA GLU A 186 21.82 -6.67 -2.27
C GLU A 186 21.25 -5.25 -2.02
N PRO A 187 21.83 -4.20 -2.61
CA PRO A 187 21.30 -2.85 -2.50
C PRO A 187 19.92 -2.74 -3.18
N ALA A 188 19.04 -1.95 -2.59
CA ALA A 188 17.77 -1.60 -3.21
C ALA A 188 17.95 -0.61 -4.37
N ASP A 189 17.00 -0.62 -5.30
CA ASP A 189 16.88 0.39 -6.34
C ASP A 189 16.35 1.71 -5.75
N VAL A 190 17.27 2.49 -5.20
CA VAL A 190 16.98 3.82 -4.60
C VAL A 190 16.42 4.79 -5.64
N ASP A 191 16.75 4.59 -6.92
CA ASP A 191 16.26 5.45 -7.98
C ASP A 191 14.78 5.18 -8.28
N ALA A 192 14.38 3.91 -8.34
CA ALA A 192 12.96 3.52 -8.43
C ALA A 192 12.17 3.96 -7.18
N LEU A 193 12.77 3.87 -5.98
CA LEU A 193 12.14 4.37 -4.77
C LEU A 193 11.93 5.90 -4.80
N ALA A 194 12.92 6.66 -5.29
CA ALA A 194 12.79 8.10 -5.45
C ALA A 194 11.70 8.49 -6.45
N GLU A 195 11.52 7.70 -7.51
CA GLU A 195 10.42 7.86 -8.47
C GLU A 195 9.06 7.62 -7.81
N ALA A 196 8.92 6.56 -7.01
CA ALA A 196 7.69 6.29 -6.27
C ALA A 196 7.35 7.40 -5.25
N VAL A 197 8.35 7.91 -4.53
CA VAL A 197 8.18 9.03 -3.58
C VAL A 197 7.73 10.31 -4.30
N ALA A 198 8.32 10.62 -5.46
CA ALA A 198 7.90 11.76 -6.27
C ALA A 198 6.47 11.57 -6.82
N ALA A 199 6.13 10.36 -7.30
CA ALA A 199 4.79 10.03 -7.79
C ALA A 199 3.71 10.16 -6.70
N VAL A 200 4.00 9.75 -5.46
CA VAL A 200 3.10 10.02 -4.32
C VAL A 200 2.92 11.52 -4.09
N GLY A 201 4.00 12.31 -4.20
CA GLY A 201 3.94 13.77 -4.14
C GLY A 201 3.02 14.37 -5.19
N ASP A 202 3.15 13.94 -6.44
CA ASP A 202 2.29 14.37 -7.54
C ASP A 202 0.83 13.99 -7.29
N LEU A 203 0.54 12.76 -6.82
CA LEU A 203 -0.81 12.31 -6.49
C LEU A 203 -1.50 13.22 -5.47
N VAL A 204 -0.84 13.55 -4.35
CA VAL A 204 -1.44 14.41 -3.31
C VAL A 204 -1.51 15.88 -3.69
N THR A 205 -0.66 16.32 -4.62
CA THR A 205 -0.71 17.67 -5.21
C THR A 205 -1.87 17.80 -6.19
N ASP A 206 -2.05 16.83 -7.08
CA ASP A 206 -2.96 16.94 -8.22
C ASP A 206 -4.39 16.47 -7.92
N HIS A 207 -4.59 15.70 -6.86
CA HIS A 207 -5.88 15.10 -6.51
C HIS A 207 -6.36 15.49 -5.11
N PRO A 208 -7.67 15.41 -4.82
CA PRO A 208 -8.22 15.79 -3.51
C PRO A 208 -8.02 14.68 -2.48
N ILE A 209 -6.75 14.35 -2.24
CA ILE A 209 -6.31 13.33 -1.29
C ILE A 209 -5.89 14.04 -0.01
N ALA A 210 -6.54 13.70 1.10
CA ALA A 210 -6.21 14.18 2.43
C ALA A 210 -5.04 13.39 3.01
N GLU A 211 -5.03 12.07 2.79
CA GLU A 211 -4.02 11.15 3.28
C GLU A 211 -3.81 10.00 2.27
N LEU A 212 -2.56 9.66 2.02
CA LEU A 212 -2.11 8.51 1.26
C LEU A 212 -0.99 7.86 2.06
N ASP A 213 -1.18 6.63 2.49
CA ASP A 213 -0.16 5.86 3.21
C ASP A 213 0.15 4.58 2.43
N VAL A 214 1.38 4.48 1.94
CA VAL A 214 1.91 3.26 1.29
C VAL A 214 2.87 2.60 2.27
N ASN A 215 2.32 1.62 3.01
CA ASN A 215 3.02 0.99 4.11
C ASN A 215 2.76 -0.53 4.19
N PRO A 216 3.70 -1.39 3.77
CA PRO A 216 5.03 -1.05 3.26
C PRO A 216 5.10 -0.89 1.73
N VAL A 217 6.06 -0.08 1.28
CA VAL A 217 6.73 -0.21 -0.02
C VAL A 217 7.95 -1.12 0.17
N LEU A 218 8.00 -2.25 -0.53
CA LEU A 218 9.17 -3.12 -0.55
C LEU A 218 10.16 -2.62 -1.61
N ALA A 219 11.30 -2.09 -1.17
CA ALA A 219 12.39 -1.66 -2.05
C ALA A 219 13.38 -2.82 -2.28
N GLY A 220 13.32 -3.43 -3.46
CA GLY A 220 14.17 -4.54 -3.88
C GLY A 220 15.27 -4.11 -4.84
N THR A 221 16.03 -5.07 -5.37
CA THR A 221 17.13 -4.85 -6.32
C THR A 221 16.69 -4.33 -7.68
N ASP A 222 15.49 -4.72 -8.10
CA ASP A 222 14.97 -4.51 -9.46
C ASP A 222 13.74 -3.58 -9.47
N GLY A 223 13.58 -2.76 -8.42
CA GLY A 223 12.50 -1.79 -8.31
C GLY A 223 11.84 -1.77 -6.94
N VAL A 224 10.62 -1.23 -6.90
CA VAL A 224 9.81 -1.13 -5.68
C VAL A 224 8.44 -1.73 -5.89
N MET A 225 7.84 -2.27 -4.82
CA MET A 225 6.48 -2.78 -4.87
C MET A 225 5.67 -2.31 -3.65
N ALA A 226 4.54 -1.65 -3.90
CA ALA A 226 3.61 -1.22 -2.87
C ALA A 226 2.74 -2.39 -2.40
N LEU A 227 2.97 -2.87 -1.17
CA LEU A 227 2.28 -4.06 -0.64
C LEU A 227 0.92 -3.71 -0.01
N ASP A 228 0.77 -2.48 0.45
CA ASP A 228 -0.47 -1.96 1.00
C ASP A 228 -0.63 -0.48 0.63
N ALA A 229 -1.88 -0.02 0.59
CA ALA A 229 -2.26 1.33 0.27
C ALA A 229 -3.52 1.73 1.04
N LEU A 230 -3.43 2.81 1.82
CA LEU A 230 -4.57 3.52 2.39
C LEU A 230 -4.68 4.88 1.70
N VAL A 231 -5.86 5.22 1.20
CA VAL A 231 -6.13 6.52 0.58
C VAL A 231 -7.42 7.10 1.14
N VAL A 232 -7.30 8.27 1.74
CA VAL A 232 -8.41 9.08 2.26
C VAL A 232 -8.49 10.37 1.45
N LEU A 233 -9.69 10.65 0.95
CA LEU A 233 -10.03 11.82 0.17
C LEU A 233 -10.42 12.98 1.10
N GLU A 234 -10.24 14.20 0.63
CA GLU A 234 -10.79 15.38 1.28
C GLU A 234 -12.33 15.35 1.28
N ASP A 235 -12.91 15.78 2.41
CA ASP A 235 -14.34 16.09 2.51
C ASP A 235 -14.74 17.13 1.44
N GLN A 236 -15.95 16.97 0.88
CA GLN A 236 -16.51 17.93 -0.10
C GLN A 236 -16.96 19.25 0.52
#